data_AF-A0A539DT03-F1
#
_entry.id   AF-A0A539DT03-F1
#
_cell.length_a   1.000
_cell.length_b   1.000
_cell.length_c   1.000
_cell.angle_alpha   90.00
_cell.angle_beta   90.00
_cell.angle_gamma   90.00
#
_symmetry.space_group_name_H-M   'P 1'
#
loop_
_entity.id
_entity.type
_entity.pdbx_description
1 polymer ?
#
loop_
_entity_poly.entity_id
_entity_poly.type
_entity_poly.pdbx_seq_one_letter_code
_entity_poly.pdbx_strand_id
1 'polypeptide(L)'
;GGIDIVLNSIRQQVFSTHCFTEHGIDPLTRRIVVVKSTQHFMSSFGPIAAHVVRCDGPGTLTADIATLPYRHVRRPLLGLDPVESVTVAPIAIALD
;
A
#
# COMPACT_ATOMS: atom_id res chain seq x y z
N GLY A 1 28.53 4.03 -2.73
CA GLY A 1 27.42 4.35 -3.65
C GLY A 1 26.38 5.13 -2.87
N GLY A 2 25.76 6.16 -3.45
CA GLY A 2 24.92 7.12 -2.71
C GLY A 2 23.51 6.64 -2.32
N ILE A 3 23.28 5.33 -2.18
CA ILE A 3 21.99 4.76 -1.82
C ILE A 3 22.22 3.70 -0.74
N ASP A 4 21.45 3.80 0.34
CA ASP A 4 21.37 2.79 1.40
C ASP A 4 20.06 2.01 1.27
N ILE A 5 20.11 0.69 1.46
CA ILE A 5 18.95 -0.22 1.31
C ILE A 5 18.87 -1.13 2.53
N VAL A 6 17.71 -1.16 3.18
CA VAL A 6 17.37 -2.15 4.20
C VAL A 6 16.55 -3.25 3.55
N LEU A 7 17.02 -4.50 3.65
CA LEU A 7 16.36 -5.68 3.09
C LEU A 7 15.87 -6.60 4.23
N ASN A 8 14.67 -7.14 4.09
CA ASN A 8 14.08 -8.10 5.02
C ASN A 8 13.79 -9.44 4.34
N SER A 9 14.04 -10.54 5.05
CA SER A 9 13.70 -11.90 4.61
C SER A 9 12.25 -12.30 4.93
N ILE A 10 11.64 -11.64 5.91
CA ILE A 10 10.27 -11.90 6.36
C ILE A 10 9.37 -10.76 5.91
N ARG A 11 8.23 -11.08 5.31
CA ARG A 11 7.21 -10.10 4.92
C ARG A 11 6.77 -9.30 6.15
N GLN A 12 7.00 -8.00 6.13
CA GLN A 12 6.64 -7.07 7.19
C GLN A 12 6.20 -5.73 6.60
N GLN A 13 5.36 -5.00 7.34
CA GLN A 13 4.98 -3.63 7.01
C GLN A 13 5.98 -2.62 7.58
N VAL A 14 6.09 -1.47 6.92
CA VAL A 14 6.84 -0.32 7.44
C VAL A 14 5.96 0.45 8.42
N PHE A 15 6.12 0.18 9.71
CA PHE A 15 5.34 0.80 10.79
C PHE A 15 6.02 1.99 11.46
N SER A 16 7.35 2.07 11.39
CA SER A 16 8.16 3.05 12.11
C SER A 16 9.45 3.38 11.36
N THR A 17 10.04 4.53 11.65
CA THR A 17 11.41 4.92 11.23
C THR A 17 12.48 3.99 11.77
N HIS A 18 12.17 3.17 12.78
CA HIS A 18 13.08 2.17 13.34
C HIS A 18 13.58 1.15 12.30
N CYS A 19 12.82 0.91 11.23
CA CYS A 19 13.30 0.05 10.14
C CYS A 19 14.56 0.61 9.44
N PHE A 20 14.92 1.88 9.68
CA PHE A 20 16.14 2.51 9.20
C PHE A 20 17.12 2.80 10.34
N THR A 21 16.65 3.38 11.45
CA THR A 21 17.54 3.85 12.53
C THR A 21 18.27 2.72 13.23
N GLU A 22 17.64 1.54 13.37
CA GLU A 22 18.29 0.33 13.90
C GLU A 22 19.44 -0.18 13.02
N HIS A 23 19.51 0.27 11.77
CA HIS A 23 20.60 -0.01 10.83
C HIS A 23 21.54 1.19 10.63
N GLY A 24 21.50 2.19 11.52
CA GLY A 24 22.35 3.38 11.44
C GLY A 24 21.98 4.36 10.33
N ILE A 25 20.80 4.22 9.73
CA ILE A 25 20.30 5.13 8.69
C ILE A 25 19.34 6.11 9.35
N ASP A 26 19.76 7.36 9.53
CA ASP A 26 18.88 8.44 9.99
C ASP A 26 18.07 9.00 8.81
N PRO A 27 16.73 8.82 8.77
CA PRO A 27 15.88 9.35 7.70
C PRO A 27 15.89 10.88 7.61
N LEU A 28 16.14 11.60 8.71
CA LEU A 28 16.15 13.07 8.73
C LEU A 28 17.34 13.67 7.97
N THR A 29 18.41 12.88 7.81
CA THR A 29 19.60 13.30 7.05
C THR A 29 19.48 13.01 5.55
N ARG A 30 18.40 12.35 5.12
CA ARG A 30 18.23 11.90 3.73
C ARG A 30 17.38 12.89 2.95
N ARG A 31 17.85 13.21 1.73
CA ARG A 31 17.08 14.04 0.78
C ARG A 31 15.79 13.36 0.34
N ILE A 32 15.80 12.04 0.24
CA ILE A 32 14.67 11.21 -0.18
C ILE A 32 14.68 9.94 0.66
N VAL A 33 13.51 9.56 1.16
CA VAL A 33 13.26 8.29 1.84
C VAL A 33 12.16 7.57 1.08
N VAL A 34 12.42 6.32 0.68
CA VAL A 34 11.45 5.48 -0.02
C VAL A 34 11.05 4.34 0.89
N VAL A 35 9.74 4.15 1.08
CA VAL A 35 9.18 3.05 1.86
C VAL A 35 8.13 2.32 1.04
N LYS A 36 8.13 0.98 1.12
CA LYS A 36 7.10 0.16 0.47
C LYS A 36 5.88 0.08 1.39
N SER A 37 4.98 1.06 1.29
CA SER A 37 3.78 1.14 2.11
C SER A 37 2.71 1.98 1.42
N THR A 38 1.45 1.58 1.51
CA THR A 38 0.32 2.39 1.03
C THR A 38 -0.10 3.44 2.05
N GLN A 39 -0.09 3.08 3.35
CA GLN A 39 -0.66 3.95 4.38
C GLN A 39 0.01 3.89 5.76
N HIS A 40 0.46 2.72 6.23
CA HIS A 40 1.04 2.59 7.58
C HIS A 40 2.23 3.52 7.83
N PHE A 41 3.00 3.84 6.79
CA PHE A 41 4.14 4.74 6.90
C PHE A 41 3.76 6.18 7.33
N MET A 42 2.53 6.62 7.04
CA MET A 42 2.13 8.02 7.28
C MET A 42 2.24 8.43 8.75
N SER A 43 2.02 7.50 9.68
CA SER A 43 2.11 7.79 11.12
C SER A 43 3.52 8.23 11.55
N SER A 44 4.55 7.55 11.06
CA SER A 44 5.94 7.79 11.50
C SER A 44 6.74 8.66 10.55
N PHE A 45 6.45 8.60 9.24
CA PHE A 45 7.20 9.34 8.22
C PHE A 45 6.50 10.62 7.80
N GLY A 46 5.16 10.69 7.90
CA GLY A 46 4.40 11.90 7.57
C GLY A 46 4.85 13.12 8.37
N PRO A 47 5.02 13.03 9.71
CA PRO A 47 5.44 14.17 10.53
C PRO A 47 6.86 14.69 10.24
N ILE A 48 7.74 13.87 9.66
CA ILE A 48 9.13 14.24 9.35
C ILE A 48 9.37 14.60 7.88
N ALA A 49 8.39 14.34 7.01
CA ALA A 49 8.50 14.59 5.58
C ALA A 49 8.02 16.02 5.25
N ALA A 50 8.83 16.77 4.50
CA ALA A 50 8.38 18.05 3.94
C ALA A 50 7.24 17.85 2.93
N HIS A 51 7.30 16.77 2.14
CA HIS A 51 6.26 16.38 1.19
C HIS A 51 6.17 14.86 1.11
N VAL A 52 4.95 14.35 0.93
CA VAL A 52 4.70 12.92 0.70
C VAL A 52 4.23 12.73 -0.74
N VAL A 53 4.99 11.95 -1.51
CA VAL A 53 4.62 11.52 -2.85
C VAL A 53 4.22 10.06 -2.79
N ARG A 54 2.96 9.77 -3.13
CA ARG A 54 2.49 8.39 -3.31
C ARG A 54 2.80 7.97 -4.74
N CYS A 55 3.49 6.86 -4.90
CA CYS A 55 3.84 6.30 -6.19
C CYS A 55 3.04 5.02 -6.42
N ASP A 56 2.43 4.89 -7.59
CA ASP A 56 1.95 3.60 -8.06
C ASP A 56 3.13 2.78 -8.61
N GLY A 57 3.01 1.47 -8.54
CA GLY A 57 4.03 0.55 -9.04
C GLY A 57 3.41 -0.71 -9.62
N PRO A 58 4.11 -1.40 -10.55
CA PRO A 58 3.61 -2.62 -11.13
C PRO A 58 3.46 -3.72 -10.06
N GLY A 59 2.47 -4.59 -10.25
CA GLY A 59 2.25 -5.77 -9.42
C GLY A 59 0.91 -5.73 -8.67
N THR A 60 0.81 -6.56 -7.64
CA THR A 60 -0.48 -6.88 -7.00
C THR A 60 -1.12 -5.73 -6.22
N LEU A 61 -0.41 -4.62 -6.02
CA LEU A 61 -0.92 -3.44 -5.31
C LEU A 61 -1.03 -2.21 -6.22
N THR A 62 -1.08 -2.41 -7.54
CA THR A 62 -1.38 -1.31 -8.47
C THR A 62 -2.72 -0.66 -8.14
N ALA A 63 -2.80 0.65 -8.34
CA ALA A 63 -4.05 1.38 -8.21
C ALA A 63 -5.07 1.00 -9.30
N ASP A 64 -4.60 0.58 -10.48
CA ASP A 64 -5.47 0.10 -11.55
C ASP A 64 -5.73 -1.40 -11.42
N ILE A 65 -6.70 -1.74 -10.59
CA ILE A 65 -7.10 -3.11 -10.35
C ILE A 65 -7.57 -3.83 -11.62
N ALA A 66 -8.05 -3.13 -12.65
CA ALA A 66 -8.52 -3.75 -13.90
C ALA A 66 -7.38 -4.44 -14.68
N THR A 67 -6.13 -4.08 -14.40
CA THR A 67 -4.93 -4.71 -15.00
C THR A 67 -4.60 -6.08 -14.37
N LEU A 68 -5.19 -6.41 -13.22
CA LEU A 68 -4.88 -7.66 -12.52
C LEU A 68 -5.58 -8.87 -13.17
N PRO A 69 -4.90 -10.04 -13.26
CA PRO A 69 -5.41 -11.19 -14.00
C PRO A 69 -6.41 -12.03 -13.19
N TYR A 70 -7.56 -11.44 -12.83
CA TYR A 70 -8.60 -12.12 -12.07
C TYR A 70 -9.18 -13.32 -12.85
N ARG A 71 -9.23 -14.49 -12.20
CA ARG A 71 -9.83 -15.72 -12.79
C ARG A 71 -11.16 -16.11 -12.16
N HIS A 72 -11.38 -15.76 -10.89
CA HIS A 72 -12.51 -16.24 -10.09
C HIS A 72 -13.37 -15.11 -9.51
N VAL A 73 -13.19 -13.87 -9.97
CA VAL A 73 -14.03 -12.75 -9.51
C VAL A 73 -15.45 -12.91 -10.06
N ARG A 74 -16.47 -12.73 -9.22
CA ARG A 74 -17.86 -12.72 -9.68
C ARG A 74 -18.09 -11.46 -10.51
N ARG A 75 -18.60 -11.65 -11.72
CA ARG A 75 -18.91 -10.57 -12.65
C ARG A 75 -20.43 -10.43 -12.86
N PRO A 76 -20.94 -9.21 -13.14
CA PRO A 76 -20.17 -7.96 -13.25
C PRO A 76 -19.77 -7.40 -11.87
N LEU A 77 -18.57 -6.84 -11.77
CA LEU A 77 -18.09 -6.15 -10.56
C LEU A 77 -17.85 -4.66 -10.84
N LEU A 78 -18.52 -3.80 -10.07
CA LEU A 78 -18.29 -2.35 -10.14
C LEU A 78 -16.80 -2.03 -9.90
N GLY A 79 -16.18 -1.31 -10.83
CA GLY A 79 -14.76 -0.99 -10.82
C GLY A 79 -13.86 -1.94 -11.63
N LEU A 80 -14.37 -3.10 -12.06
CA LEU A 80 -13.70 -3.97 -13.05
C LEU A 80 -14.46 -4.08 -14.37
N ASP A 81 -15.79 -4.11 -14.30
CA ASP A 81 -16.68 -4.24 -15.45
C ASP A 81 -17.54 -2.97 -15.58
N PRO A 82 -18.02 -2.64 -16.79
CA PRO A 82 -19.04 -1.60 -16.97
C PRO A 82 -20.35 -2.01 -16.27
N VAL A 83 -20.79 -1.24 -15.28
CA VAL A 83 -22.04 -1.49 -14.54
C VAL A 83 -22.85 -0.21 -14.46
N GLU A 84 -24.09 -0.24 -14.94
CA GLU A 84 -25.00 0.91 -14.93
C GLU A 84 -25.64 1.15 -13.56
N SER A 85 -26.04 0.07 -12.88
CA SER A 85 -26.64 0.13 -11.54
C SER A 85 -26.27 -1.10 -10.70
N VAL A 86 -26.05 -0.91 -9.40
CA VAL A 86 -25.83 -2.00 -8.44
C VAL A 86 -26.98 -2.02 -7.45
N THR A 87 -27.71 -3.14 -7.39
CA THR A 87 -28.71 -3.38 -6.35
C THR A 87 -28.05 -4.11 -5.19
N VAL A 88 -28.05 -3.50 -4.01
CA VAL A 88 -27.53 -4.11 -2.79
C VAL A 88 -28.68 -4.86 -2.10
N ALA A 89 -28.62 -6.19 -2.10
CA ALA A 89 -29.54 -7.00 -1.30
C ALA A 89 -29.08 -7.01 0.18
N PRO A 90 -29.99 -6.89 1.16
CA PRO A 90 -29.65 -7.08 2.56
C PRO A 90 -29.06 -8.49 2.76
N ILE A 91 -27.96 -8.59 3.49
CA ILE A 91 -27.48 -9.89 3.97
C ILE A 91 -28.41 -10.31 5.09
N ALA A 92 -29.13 -11.42 4.90
CA ALA A 92 -29.91 -12.02 5.98
C ALA A 92 -28.95 -12.50 7.07
N ILE A 93 -28.94 -11.81 8.20
CA ILE A 93 -28.25 -12.28 9.40
C ILE A 93 -29.24 -13.24 10.08
N ALA A 94 -28.96 -14.54 10.01
CA ALA A 94 -29.66 -15.49 10.86
C ALA A 94 -29.24 -15.20 12.30
N LEU A 95 -30.18 -14.75 13.12
CA LEU A 95 -30.02 -14.70 14.57
C LEU A 95 -30.52 -16.04 15.10
N ASP A 96 -29.59 -16.87 15.56
CA ASP A 96 -29.84 -18.07 16.36
C ASP A 96 -30.00 -17.74 17.85
#